data_AF-A0A0F7FHC7-F1
#
_entry.id   AF-A0A0F7FHC7-F1
#
_cell.length_a   1.000
_cell.length_b   1.000
_cell.length_c   1.000
_cell.angle_alpha   90.00
_cell.angle_beta   90.00
_cell.angle_gamma   90.00
#
_symmetry.space_group_name_H-M   'P 1'
#
loop_
_entity.id
_entity.type
_entity.pdbx_description
1 polymer ?
#
loop_
_entity_poly.entity_id
_entity_poly.type
_entity_poly.pdbx_seq_one_letter_code
_entity_poly.pdbx_strand_id
1 'polypeptide(L)'
;MTSKGLGRFQVMALLQAARYYVLTGDREKALSFGLNRAIFYAWAKRRGVPVASTREIPGETPKSLERETVRSVAYVGDEQAFLGKNGWFAIGGKEQTPEDFEREIVRRIESVMPFEEAWKLALEYVSSFDKEVLLSQKDFYEKVYLPVRDTFPEVKLKDRGRQTTLF
;
A
#
# COMPACT_ATOMS: atom_id res chain seq x y z
N MET A 1 -20.02 -19.97 -12.56
CA MET A 1 -18.85 -19.87 -11.67
C MET A 1 -18.49 -18.40 -11.59
N THR A 2 -18.89 -17.71 -10.51
CA THR A 2 -18.53 -16.31 -10.31
C THR A 2 -17.03 -16.23 -10.06
N SER A 3 -16.27 -15.64 -10.98
CA SER A 3 -14.85 -15.34 -10.74
C SER A 3 -14.78 -14.48 -9.49
N LYS A 4 -14.22 -15.03 -8.41
CA LYS A 4 -14.10 -14.30 -7.15
C LYS A 4 -12.92 -13.34 -7.33
N GLY A 5 -13.22 -12.11 -7.75
CA GLY A 5 -12.21 -11.06 -7.90
C GLY A 5 -11.39 -10.86 -6.64
N LEU A 6 -10.23 -10.20 -6.77
CA LEU A 6 -9.33 -10.00 -5.63
C LEU A 6 -10.01 -9.19 -4.52
N GLY A 7 -9.81 -9.62 -3.27
CA GLY A 7 -10.38 -8.91 -2.14
C GLY A 7 -9.78 -7.52 -1.97
N ARG A 8 -10.59 -6.56 -1.51
CA ARG A 8 -10.18 -5.15 -1.29
C ARG A 8 -8.91 -4.99 -0.46
N PHE A 9 -8.66 -5.91 0.48
CA PHE A 9 -7.47 -5.92 1.31
C PHE A 9 -6.23 -6.32 0.49
N GLN A 10 -6.32 -7.35 -0.35
CA GLN A 10 -5.24 -7.76 -1.25
C GLN A 10 -4.95 -6.66 -2.28
N VAL A 11 -5.99 -6.05 -2.86
CA VAL A 11 -5.82 -4.92 -3.79
C VAL A 11 -5.15 -3.73 -3.11
N MET A 12 -5.56 -3.39 -1.88
CA MET A 12 -4.92 -2.30 -1.12
C MET A 12 -3.44 -2.60 -0.86
N ALA A 13 -3.13 -3.81 -0.39
CA ALA A 13 -1.75 -4.20 -0.09
C ALA A 13 -0.86 -4.19 -1.33
N LEU A 14 -1.35 -4.76 -2.44
CA LEU A 14 -0.64 -4.83 -3.70
C LEU A 14 -0.35 -3.44 -4.27
N LEU A 15 -1.36 -2.56 -4.33
CA LEU A 15 -1.18 -1.22 -4.90
C LEU A 15 -0.29 -0.33 -4.02
N GLN A 16 -0.39 -0.42 -2.69
CA GLN A 16 0.51 0.31 -1.80
C GLN A 16 1.96 -0.20 -1.88
N ALA A 17 2.16 -1.51 -2.05
CA ALA A 17 3.50 -2.05 -2.33
C ALA A 17 4.04 -1.51 -3.67
N ALA A 18 3.23 -1.57 -4.73
CA ALA A 18 3.61 -1.01 -6.03
C ALA A 18 3.96 0.49 -5.94
N ARG A 19 3.16 1.28 -5.21
CA ARG A 19 3.43 2.69 -4.93
C ARG A 19 4.80 2.90 -4.30
N TYR A 20 5.09 2.17 -3.23
CA TYR A 20 6.38 2.28 -2.54
C TYR A 20 7.55 1.91 -3.46
N TYR A 21 7.39 0.83 -4.22
CA TYR A 21 8.41 0.38 -5.17
C TYR A 21 8.65 1.41 -6.27
N VAL A 22 7.60 1.99 -6.86
CA VAL A 22 7.73 3.04 -7.88
C VAL A 22 8.46 4.28 -7.33
N LEU A 23 8.27 4.59 -6.04
CA LEU A 23 8.91 5.75 -5.41
C LEU A 23 10.37 5.51 -4.97
N THR A 24 10.75 4.27 -4.66
CA THR A 24 12.02 3.97 -3.97
C THR A 24 12.90 2.92 -4.65
N GLY A 25 12.32 2.02 -5.46
CA GLY A 25 13.00 0.87 -6.06
C GLY A 25 13.25 -0.32 -5.11
N ASP A 26 12.85 -0.24 -3.84
CA ASP A 26 13.08 -1.28 -2.84
C ASP A 26 11.89 -2.24 -2.76
N ARG A 27 12.08 -3.47 -3.26
CA ARG A 27 11.01 -4.48 -3.34
C ARG A 27 10.63 -5.03 -1.97
N GLU A 28 11.59 -5.35 -1.11
CA GLU A 28 11.28 -5.94 0.19
C GLU A 28 10.56 -4.94 1.08
N LYS A 29 11.03 -3.68 1.10
CA LYS A 29 10.33 -2.61 1.82
C LYS A 29 8.97 -2.30 1.23
N ALA A 30 8.80 -2.43 -0.09
CA ALA A 30 7.50 -2.29 -0.72
C ALA A 30 6.48 -3.31 -0.20
N LEU A 31 6.86 -4.59 -0.10
CA LEU A 31 5.97 -5.63 0.42
C LEU A 31 5.61 -5.36 1.89
N SER A 32 6.61 -5.01 2.70
CA SER A 32 6.42 -4.61 4.10
C SER A 32 5.45 -3.44 4.24
N PHE A 33 5.66 -2.37 3.46
CA PHE A 33 4.82 -1.17 3.45
C PHE A 33 3.39 -1.48 3.00
N GLY A 34 3.23 -2.24 1.92
CA GLY A 34 1.92 -2.58 1.36
C GLY A 34 1.02 -3.30 2.37
N LEU A 35 1.55 -4.33 3.04
CA LEU A 35 0.81 -5.04 4.08
C LEU A 35 0.49 -4.12 5.27
N ASN A 36 1.47 -3.33 5.72
CA ASN A 36 1.30 -2.38 6.82
C ASN A 36 0.16 -1.39 6.55
N ARG A 37 0.12 -0.79 5.35
CA ARG A 37 -0.93 0.15 4.96
C ARG A 37 -2.28 -0.53 4.85
N ALA A 38 -2.37 -1.72 4.25
CA ALA A 38 -3.65 -2.43 4.19
C ALA A 38 -4.24 -2.70 5.59
N ILE A 39 -3.41 -3.06 6.57
CA ILE A 39 -3.82 -3.23 7.98
C ILE A 39 -4.26 -1.90 8.58
N PHE A 40 -3.48 -0.83 8.41
CA PHE A 40 -3.81 0.50 8.91
C PHE A 40 -5.17 0.99 8.41
N TYR A 41 -5.42 0.93 7.11
CA TYR A 41 -6.70 1.33 6.51
C TYR A 41 -7.87 0.46 6.97
N ALA A 42 -7.65 -0.85 7.14
CA ALA A 42 -8.67 -1.76 7.66
C ALA A 42 -9.03 -1.43 9.12
N TRP A 43 -8.05 -1.07 9.94
CA TRP A 43 -8.26 -0.61 11.33
C TRP A 43 -8.95 0.76 11.37
N ALA A 44 -8.47 1.74 10.61
CA ALA A 44 -9.01 3.10 10.58
C ALA A 44 -10.48 3.11 10.16
N LYS A 45 -10.83 2.31 9.13
CA LYS A 45 -12.22 2.13 8.69
C LYS A 45 -13.12 1.57 9.79
N ARG A 46 -12.64 0.62 10.61
CA ARG A 46 -13.42 0.05 11.72
C ARG A 46 -13.63 1.03 12.87
N ARG A 47 -12.72 1.99 13.04
CA ARG A 47 -12.74 2.99 14.12
C ARG A 47 -13.42 4.31 13.72
N GLY A 48 -13.82 4.47 12.46
CA GLY A 48 -14.43 5.71 11.97
C GLY A 48 -13.45 6.89 11.86
N VAL A 49 -12.14 6.62 11.85
CA VAL A 49 -11.10 7.66 11.76
C VAL A 49 -10.93 8.06 10.29
N PRO A 50 -11.03 9.35 9.92
CA PRO A 50 -10.79 9.80 8.55
C PRO A 50 -9.33 9.54 8.16
N VAL A 51 -9.10 8.78 7.10
CA VAL A 51 -7.73 8.40 6.73
C VAL A 51 -6.90 9.59 6.23
N ALA A 52 -7.57 10.57 5.60
CA ALA A 52 -6.94 11.82 5.13
C ALA A 52 -6.54 12.79 6.26
N SER A 53 -6.97 12.56 7.51
CA SER A 53 -6.68 13.45 8.64
C SER A 53 -5.53 12.95 9.51
N THR A 54 -4.72 11.98 9.07
CA THR A 54 -3.63 11.41 9.89
C THR A 54 -2.39 12.31 9.98
N ARG A 55 -2.57 13.63 9.85
CA ARG A 55 -1.58 14.61 10.33
C ARG A 55 -1.70 14.62 11.84
N GLU A 56 -0.91 13.75 12.45
CA GLU A 56 -0.87 13.49 13.89
C GLU A 56 -2.15 12.78 14.37
N ILE A 57 -2.02 11.58 14.93
CA ILE A 57 -2.97 11.07 15.91
C ILE A 57 -2.37 11.44 17.27
N PRO A 58 -2.69 12.60 17.87
CA PRO A 58 -2.29 12.88 19.23
C PRO A 58 -3.26 12.09 20.13
N GLY A 59 -2.79 10.97 20.71
CA GLY A 59 -3.53 10.36 21.84
C GLY A 59 -3.52 8.84 21.95
N GLU A 60 -3.18 8.09 20.91
CA GLU A 60 -3.01 6.63 21.02
C GLU A 60 -1.55 6.23 20.77
N THR A 61 -0.65 6.74 21.61
CA THR A 61 0.43 5.84 22.05
C THR A 61 -0.25 4.67 22.76
N PRO A 62 -0.05 3.40 22.35
CA PRO A 62 -0.43 2.27 23.19
C PRO A 62 0.36 2.40 24.48
N LYS A 63 -0.23 3.02 25.50
CA LYS A 63 0.21 2.84 26.87
C LYS A 63 0.04 1.34 27.11
N SER A 64 1.17 0.67 27.36
CA SER A 64 1.32 -0.67 27.94
C SER A 64 1.42 -1.93 27.06
N LEU A 65 1.89 -1.85 25.81
CA LEU A 65 2.53 -3.00 25.14
C LEU A 65 3.73 -2.51 24.30
N GLU A 66 4.90 -2.52 24.95
CA GLU A 66 6.26 -2.42 24.41
C GLU A 66 6.59 -1.24 23.46
N ARG A 67 7.22 -0.22 24.05
CA ARG A 67 8.07 0.76 23.34
C ARG A 67 9.32 0.12 22.70
N GLU A 68 9.50 -1.20 22.78
CA GLU A 68 10.71 -1.90 22.32
C GLU A 68 10.71 -2.22 20.82
N THR A 69 9.56 -2.21 20.15
CA THR A 69 9.51 -2.63 18.74
C THR A 69 9.67 -1.48 17.76
N VAL A 70 9.16 -0.27 18.05
CA VAL A 70 9.22 0.88 17.14
C VAL A 70 10.53 1.65 17.30
N ARG A 71 11.34 1.67 16.24
CA ARG A 71 12.68 2.28 16.24
C ARG A 71 12.71 3.67 15.64
N SER A 72 11.90 3.93 14.61
CA SER A 72 11.88 5.22 13.93
C SER A 72 10.58 5.47 13.16
N VAL A 73 10.41 6.70 12.69
CA VAL A 73 9.31 7.13 11.82
C VAL A 73 9.84 7.27 10.39
N ALA A 74 9.07 6.77 9.42
CA ALA A 74 9.31 6.93 8.00
C ALA A 74 8.13 7.66 7.34
N TYR A 75 8.41 8.40 6.28
CA TYR A 75 7.42 9.11 5.49
C TYR A 75 7.44 8.62 4.05
N VAL A 76 6.27 8.29 3.51
CA VAL A 76 6.05 8.01 2.09
C VAL A 76 5.21 9.14 1.53
N GLY A 77 5.89 10.19 1.08
CA GLY A 77 5.29 11.48 0.77
C GLY A 77 4.70 12.13 2.04
N ASP A 78 3.40 12.38 2.08
CA ASP A 78 2.72 12.93 3.26
C ASP A 78 2.24 11.85 4.26
N GLU A 79 2.46 10.56 3.98
CA GLU A 79 2.00 9.46 4.82
C GLU A 79 3.06 9.03 5.85
N GLN A 80 2.73 9.17 7.13
CA GLN A 80 3.57 8.69 8.23
C GLN A 80 3.35 7.18 8.49
N ALA A 81 4.46 6.45 8.68
CA ALA A 81 4.45 5.07 9.14
C ALA A 81 5.62 4.80 10.09
N PHE A 82 5.47 3.81 10.97
CA PHE A 82 6.50 3.43 11.92
C PHE A 82 7.37 2.32 11.34
N LEU A 83 8.66 2.35 11.67
CA LEU A 83 9.61 1.28 11.40
C LEU A 83 9.94 0.55 12.70
N GLY A 84 10.04 -0.77 12.61
CA GLY A 84 10.47 -1.61 13.69
C GLY A 84 11.99 -1.70 13.82
N LYS A 85 12.46 -2.47 14.81
CA LYS A 85 13.89 -2.66 15.11
C LYS A 85 14.70 -3.23 13.95
N ASN A 86 14.09 -4.06 13.11
CA ASN A 86 14.70 -4.68 11.93
C ASN A 86 14.52 -3.83 10.67
N GLY A 87 13.92 -2.64 10.81
CA GLY A 87 13.67 -1.72 9.69
C GLY A 87 12.41 -2.04 8.89
N TRP A 88 11.61 -3.04 9.25
CA TRP A 88 10.33 -3.32 8.60
C TRP A 88 9.25 -2.35 9.06
N PHE A 89 8.25 -2.08 8.22
CA PHE A 89 7.11 -1.26 8.62
C PHE A 89 6.31 -1.96 9.70
N ALA A 90 6.00 -1.22 10.77
CA ALA A 90 5.35 -1.74 11.95
C ALA A 90 4.04 -1.00 12.27
N ILE A 91 3.09 -1.71 12.85
CA ILE A 91 1.84 -1.14 13.38
C ILE A 91 1.38 -1.97 14.57
N GLY A 92 0.96 -1.32 15.66
CA GLY A 92 0.53 -2.02 16.88
C GLY A 92 1.61 -2.90 17.51
N GLY A 93 2.89 -2.50 17.42
CA GLY A 93 4.01 -3.26 17.97
C GLY A 93 4.42 -4.49 17.16
N LYS A 94 3.83 -4.72 15.97
CA LYS A 94 4.18 -5.83 15.10
C LYS A 94 4.83 -5.32 13.81
N GLU A 95 5.98 -5.90 13.46
CA GLU A 95 6.61 -5.71 12.15
C GLU A 95 5.87 -6.53 11.08
N GLN A 96 5.71 -5.93 9.90
CA GLN A 96 5.10 -6.57 8.74
C GLN A 96 6.22 -6.92 7.76
N THR A 97 6.64 -8.18 7.72
CA THR A 97 7.78 -8.60 6.90
C THR A 97 7.35 -8.94 5.46
N PRO A 98 8.29 -9.05 4.51
CA PRO A 98 8.00 -9.59 3.18
C PRO A 98 7.34 -10.98 3.23
N GLU A 99 7.78 -11.86 4.13
CA GLU A 99 7.21 -13.21 4.29
C GLU A 99 5.77 -13.16 4.83
N ASP A 100 5.44 -12.17 5.66
CA ASP A 100 4.06 -11.92 6.06
C ASP A 100 3.20 -11.50 4.87
N PHE A 101 3.73 -10.65 3.99
CA PHE A 101 3.04 -10.26 2.76
C PHE A 101 2.82 -11.48 1.87
N GLU A 102 3.81 -12.36 1.70
CA GLU A 102 3.65 -13.59 0.93
C GLU A 102 2.53 -14.47 1.48
N ARG A 103 2.56 -14.72 2.80
CA ARG A 103 1.57 -15.56 3.46
C ARG A 103 0.15 -14.99 3.38
N GLU A 104 -0.01 -13.68 3.53
CA GLU A 104 -1.33 -13.05 3.64
C GLU A 104 -1.87 -12.52 2.29
N ILE A 105 -1.00 -12.11 1.37
CA ILE A 105 -1.39 -11.43 0.15
C ILE A 105 -1.14 -12.32 -1.06
N VAL A 106 0.11 -12.76 -1.26
CA VAL A 106 0.52 -13.53 -2.45
C VAL A 106 -0.33 -14.79 -2.60
N ARG A 107 -0.43 -15.62 -1.56
CA ARG A 107 -1.24 -16.86 -1.59
C ARG A 107 -2.70 -16.64 -1.98
N ARG A 108 -3.28 -15.50 -1.60
CA ARG A 108 -4.68 -15.16 -1.92
C ARG A 108 -4.78 -14.63 -3.35
N ILE A 109 -3.80 -13.88 -3.82
CA ILE A 109 -3.72 -13.45 -5.22
C ILE A 109 -3.57 -14.66 -6.14
N GLU A 110 -2.65 -15.58 -5.81
CA GLU A 110 -2.36 -16.80 -6.57
C GLU A 110 -3.54 -17.75 -6.70
N SER A 111 -4.53 -17.66 -5.81
CA SER A 111 -5.80 -18.39 -5.96
C SER A 111 -6.69 -17.87 -7.09
N VAL A 112 -6.37 -16.70 -7.64
CA VAL A 112 -7.12 -16.01 -8.71
C VAL A 112 -6.25 -15.83 -9.97
N MET A 113 -4.98 -15.43 -9.82
CA MET A 113 -4.04 -15.22 -10.94
C MET A 113 -2.58 -15.29 -10.46
N PRO A 114 -1.59 -15.54 -11.33
CA PRO A 114 -0.18 -15.53 -10.95
C PRO A 114 0.23 -14.21 -10.29
N PHE A 115 0.94 -14.28 -9.17
CA PHE A 115 1.33 -13.07 -8.43
C PHE A 115 2.23 -12.14 -9.23
N GLU A 116 3.20 -12.68 -9.99
CA GLU A 116 4.10 -11.85 -10.79
C GLU A 116 3.35 -11.09 -11.90
N GLU A 117 2.27 -11.65 -12.46
CA GLU A 117 1.40 -10.94 -13.39
C GLU A 117 0.61 -9.82 -12.68
N ALA A 118 0.07 -10.10 -11.51
CA ALA A 118 -0.62 -9.10 -10.69
C ALA A 118 0.32 -7.96 -10.26
N TRP A 119 1.56 -8.30 -9.88
CA TRP A 119 2.61 -7.37 -9.51
C TRP A 119 3.00 -6.46 -10.68
N LYS A 120 3.27 -7.05 -11.85
CA LYS A 120 3.57 -6.30 -13.07
C LYS A 120 2.44 -5.35 -13.44
N LEU A 121 1.20 -5.83 -13.43
CA LEU A 121 0.03 -5.01 -13.72
C LEU A 121 -0.15 -3.86 -12.73
N ALA A 122 0.06 -4.12 -11.43
CA ALA A 122 0.02 -3.09 -10.40
C ALA A 122 1.10 -2.03 -10.61
N LEU A 123 2.33 -2.43 -10.98
CA LEU A 123 3.41 -1.49 -11.29
C LEU A 123 3.09 -0.64 -12.52
N GLU A 124 2.60 -1.24 -13.61
CA GLU A 124 2.19 -0.52 -14.82
C GLU A 124 1.05 0.47 -14.52
N TYR A 125 0.04 0.04 -13.77
CA TYR A 125 -1.08 0.89 -13.37
C TYR A 125 -0.61 2.06 -12.48
N VAL A 126 0.13 1.78 -11.41
CA VAL A 126 0.57 2.81 -10.45
C VAL A 126 1.57 3.79 -11.08
N SER A 127 2.48 3.31 -11.93
CA SER A 127 3.46 4.16 -12.63
C SER A 127 2.86 5.03 -13.75
N SER A 128 1.56 4.88 -14.05
CA SER A 128 0.82 5.76 -14.96
C SER A 128 0.36 7.07 -14.31
N PHE A 129 0.48 7.20 -12.98
CA PHE A 129 0.12 8.41 -12.24
C PHE A 129 1.34 9.28 -11.94
N ASP A 130 1.10 10.59 -11.84
CA ASP A 130 2.14 11.56 -11.50
C ASP A 130 2.70 11.33 -10.09
N LYS A 131 3.96 11.70 -9.89
CA LYS A 131 4.66 11.49 -8.62
C LYS A 131 3.96 12.18 -7.46
N GLU A 132 3.34 13.34 -7.69
CA GLU A 132 2.58 14.10 -6.70
C GLU A 132 1.36 13.30 -6.19
N VAL A 133 0.66 12.61 -7.09
CA VAL A 133 -0.46 11.71 -6.73
C VAL A 133 0.05 10.55 -5.89
N LEU A 134 1.21 9.99 -6.24
CA LEU A 134 1.81 8.90 -5.48
C LEU A 134 2.39 9.36 -4.13
N LEU A 135 2.79 10.61 -3.98
CA LEU A 135 3.27 11.13 -2.69
C LEU A 135 2.12 11.51 -1.75
N SER A 136 0.94 11.85 -2.25
CA SER A 136 -0.21 12.16 -1.40
C SER A 136 -1.03 10.92 -1.04
N GLN A 137 -1.17 10.65 0.26
CA GLN A 137 -2.00 9.59 0.83
C GLN A 137 -3.44 9.68 0.34
N LYS A 138 -4.01 10.91 0.36
CA LYS A 138 -5.39 11.17 -0.05
C LYS A 138 -5.56 10.89 -1.55
N ASP A 139 -4.71 11.49 -2.38
CA ASP A 139 -4.83 11.34 -3.83
C ASP A 139 -4.56 9.91 -4.27
N PHE A 140 -3.62 9.21 -3.63
CA PHE A 140 -3.42 7.79 -3.87
C PHE A 140 -4.69 6.98 -3.57
N TYR A 141 -5.33 7.23 -2.42
CA TYR A 141 -6.57 6.54 -2.07
C TYR A 141 -7.69 6.83 -3.08
N GLU A 142 -7.94 8.10 -3.39
CA GLU A 142 -9.08 8.55 -4.20
C GLU A 142 -8.89 8.30 -5.70
N LYS A 143 -7.69 8.55 -6.23
CA LYS A 143 -7.40 8.52 -7.67
C LYS A 143 -6.80 7.21 -8.15
N VAL A 144 -6.09 6.47 -7.28
CA VAL A 144 -5.40 5.23 -7.66
C VAL A 144 -6.14 4.00 -7.14
N TYR A 145 -6.39 3.90 -5.84
CA TYR A 145 -7.00 2.71 -5.24
C TYR A 145 -8.51 2.62 -5.48
N LEU A 146 -9.26 3.67 -5.12
CA LEU A 146 -10.72 3.66 -5.13
C LEU A 146 -11.34 3.27 -6.48
N PRO A 147 -10.80 3.68 -7.65
CA PRO A 147 -11.36 3.31 -8.95
C PRO A 147 -11.26 1.81 -9.29
N VAL A 148 -10.32 1.07 -8.70
CA VAL A 148 -10.03 -0.33 -9.07
C VAL A 148 -10.18 -1.32 -7.91
N ARG A 149 -10.53 -0.83 -6.71
CA ARG A 149 -10.58 -1.65 -5.47
C ARG A 149 -11.48 -2.89 -5.55
N ASP A 150 -12.48 -2.85 -6.43
CA ASP A 150 -13.53 -3.88 -6.59
C ASP A 150 -13.42 -4.62 -7.94
N THR A 151 -12.58 -4.14 -8.87
CA THR A 151 -12.50 -4.66 -10.24
C THR A 151 -11.11 -5.18 -10.61
N PHE A 152 -10.06 -4.89 -9.83
CA PHE A 152 -8.71 -5.40 -10.10
C PHE A 152 -8.73 -6.94 -10.20
N PRO A 153 -8.16 -7.55 -11.26
CA PRO A 153 -7.18 -7.00 -12.21
C PRO A 153 -7.74 -6.31 -13.48
N GLU A 154 -9.04 -6.06 -13.59
CA GLU A 154 -9.64 -5.39 -14.75
C GLU A 154 -9.38 -3.86 -14.73
N VAL A 155 -8.11 -3.47 -14.88
CA VAL A 155 -7.69 -2.06 -14.91
C VAL A 155 -7.54 -1.56 -16.34
N LYS A 156 -8.04 -0.35 -16.60
CA LYS A 156 -7.79 0.34 -17.87
C LYS A 156 -6.52 1.16 -17.72
N LEU A 157 -5.44 0.73 -18.36
CA LEU A 157 -4.22 1.53 -18.44
C LEU A 157 -4.51 2.76 -19.28
N LYS A 158 -4.17 3.95 -18.78
CA LYS A 158 -4.21 5.16 -19.61
C LYS A 158 -3.06 5.07 -20.60
N ASP A 159 -3.36 5.29 -21.88
CA ASP A 159 -2.30 5.47 -22.88
C ASP A 159 -1.38 6.57 -22.38
N ARG A 160 -0.09 6.24 -22.17
CA ARG A 160 0.94 7.25 -21.96
C ARG A 160 0.98 8.09 -23.22
N GLY A 161 0.24 9.18 -23.24
CA GLY A 161 0.40 10.23 -24.23
C GLY A 161 1.88 10.56 -24.25
N ARG A 162 2.55 10.24 -25.36
CA ARG A 162 3.90 10.74 -25.65
C ARG A 162 3.86 12.23 -25.36
N GLN A 163 4.50 12.67 -24.27
CA GLN A 163 4.92 14.06 -24.19
C GLN A 163 5.97 14.21 -25.28
N THR A 164 5.52 14.66 -26.45
CA THR A 164 6.40 15.20 -27.48
C THR A 164 7.01 16.45 -26.88
N THR A 165 8.17 16.30 -26.23
CA THR A 165 9.05 17.44 -25.97
C THR A 165 9.55 17.91 -27.34
N LEU A 166 8.87 18.90 -27.89
CA LEU A 166 9.42 19.77 -28.93
C LEU A 166 10.37 20.75 -28.22
N PHE A 167 11.67 20.50 -28.34
CA PHE A 167 12.71 21.52 -28.22
C PHE A 167 13.40 21.66 -29.58
#